data_AF-A0A2I0NGR4-F1
#
_entry.id   AF-A0A2I0NGR4-F1
#
_cell.length_a   1.000
_cell.length_b   1.000
_cell.length_c   1.000
_cell.angle_alpha   90.00
_cell.angle_beta   90.00
_cell.angle_gamma   90.00
#
_symmetry.space_group_name_H-M   'P 1'
#
loop_
_entity.id
_entity.type
_entity.pdbx_description
1 polymer ?
#
loop_
_entity_poly.entity_id
_entity_poly.type
_entity_poly.pdbx_seq_one_letter_code
_entity_poly.pdbx_strand_id
1 'polypeptide(L)'
;RLAAPKEFLKMAGIHVTGNFHESPECVVSLTRNGETASFAAVPYLNEGDILSHVSLEGEVERHQRYREAVKKIYRECMSAMPDEGIRILMGHFFIQGIEGSGSERIITVGDTQPIRTGDLPEGADYIALGHLHRPQQIKGNGCQIVYPGSPIPINFKEAEYEKNVFMIDTDGTGTCSVDAIPVPVFRELVRVEGTLDEVLTAASFGNWKDKYVEVRVRLEKPEVGTGDRIRHAFDSRGGRVLVVESVLSGREDGESISASDIKSRSPAEMFKDFYNKKYGDTPGDELDELLKTFNELIELSNGQESEP
;
A
#
# COMPACT_ATOMS: atom_id res chain seq x y z
N ARG A 1 -17.64 -5.69 -13.22
CA ARG A 1 -16.42 -6.26 -13.85
C ARG A 1 -15.91 -5.27 -14.90
N LEU A 2 -14.65 -4.83 -14.82
CA LEU A 2 -14.05 -3.83 -15.73
C LEU A 2 -14.10 -4.22 -17.22
N ALA A 3 -14.14 -5.52 -17.52
CA ALA A 3 -14.22 -6.03 -18.90
C ALA A 3 -15.65 -6.06 -19.49
N ALA A 4 -16.70 -5.78 -18.70
CA ALA A 4 -18.08 -5.84 -19.20
C ALA A 4 -18.35 -4.93 -20.43
N PRO A 5 -17.81 -3.70 -20.51
CA PRO A 5 -17.96 -2.84 -21.69
C PRO A 5 -16.85 -3.01 -22.75
N LYS A 6 -16.07 -4.11 -22.76
CA LYS A 6 -14.89 -4.30 -23.65
C LYS A 6 -15.22 -4.06 -25.13
N GLU A 7 -16.31 -4.62 -25.64
CA GLU A 7 -16.70 -4.47 -27.06
C GLU A 7 -17.05 -3.02 -27.42
N PHE A 8 -17.69 -2.29 -26.50
CA PHE A 8 -17.99 -0.87 -26.69
C PHE A 8 -16.72 -0.01 -26.64
N LEU A 9 -15.84 -0.27 -25.68
CA LEU A 9 -14.56 0.46 -25.52
C LEU A 9 -13.62 0.24 -26.71
N LYS A 10 -13.65 -0.96 -27.32
CA LYS A 10 -12.88 -1.26 -28.52
C LYS A 10 -13.24 -0.34 -29.70
N MET A 11 -14.50 0.09 -29.81
CA MET A 11 -14.92 1.06 -30.84
C MET A 11 -14.23 2.42 -30.67
N ALA A 12 -13.78 2.76 -29.47
CA ALA A 12 -13.01 3.96 -29.15
C ALA A 12 -11.48 3.71 -29.15
N GLY A 13 -11.02 2.54 -29.60
CA GLY A 13 -9.61 2.15 -29.57
C GLY A 13 -9.08 1.79 -28.18
N ILE A 14 -9.97 1.54 -27.21
CA ILE A 14 -9.60 1.15 -25.85
C ILE A 14 -9.70 -0.37 -25.73
N HIS A 15 -8.56 -1.00 -25.43
CA HIS A 15 -8.46 -2.45 -25.24
C HIS A 15 -8.48 -2.78 -23.75
N VAL A 16 -9.35 -3.72 -23.34
CA VAL A 16 -9.48 -4.13 -21.93
C VAL A 16 -9.26 -5.63 -21.81
N THR A 17 -8.31 -6.02 -20.99
CA THR A 17 -8.07 -7.39 -20.51
C THR A 17 -8.37 -7.42 -19.01
N GLY A 18 -9.33 -8.25 -18.59
CA GLY A 18 -9.89 -8.22 -17.24
C GLY A 18 -9.55 -9.47 -16.43
N ASN A 19 -10.14 -10.59 -16.84
CA ASN A 19 -9.85 -11.89 -16.27
C ASN A 19 -8.90 -12.63 -17.21
N PHE A 20 -7.96 -13.37 -16.65
CA PHE A 20 -7.12 -14.27 -17.43
C PHE A 20 -7.92 -15.50 -17.85
N HIS A 21 -7.83 -15.88 -19.12
CA HIS A 21 -8.42 -17.09 -19.67
C HIS A 21 -7.36 -17.91 -20.40
N GLU A 22 -6.74 -17.29 -21.41
CA GLU A 22 -5.62 -17.86 -22.14
C GLU A 22 -4.60 -16.78 -22.52
N SER A 23 -3.36 -17.21 -22.72
CA SER A 23 -2.22 -16.31 -22.99
C SER A 23 -2.38 -15.52 -24.30
N PRO A 24 -2.76 -16.12 -25.45
CA PRO A 24 -2.86 -15.38 -26.72
C PRO A 24 -3.91 -14.26 -26.69
N GLU A 25 -5.00 -14.41 -25.94
CA GLU A 25 -6.04 -13.38 -25.80
C GLU A 25 -5.57 -12.13 -25.03
N CYS A 26 -4.45 -12.23 -24.31
CA CYS A 26 -3.84 -11.11 -23.62
C CYS A 26 -2.94 -10.26 -24.54
N VAL A 27 -2.67 -10.73 -25.77
CA VAL A 27 -1.82 -10.00 -26.72
C VAL A 27 -2.64 -8.99 -27.51
N VAL A 28 -2.19 -7.73 -27.47
CA VAL A 28 -2.77 -6.63 -28.24
C VAL A 28 -1.67 -5.97 -29.04
N SER A 29 -1.86 -5.84 -30.35
CA SER A 29 -0.94 -5.08 -31.21
C SER A 29 -1.63 -3.84 -31.77
N LEU A 30 -0.93 -2.72 -31.72
CA LEU A 30 -1.38 -1.43 -32.25
C LEU A 30 -0.37 -0.96 -33.29
N THR A 31 -0.85 -0.65 -34.49
CA THR A 31 -0.02 -0.07 -35.55
C THR A 31 -0.44 1.37 -35.81
N ARG A 32 0.52 2.28 -35.78
CA ARG A 32 0.30 3.70 -36.08
C ARG A 32 1.47 4.22 -36.89
N ASN A 33 1.19 4.95 -37.98
CA ASN A 33 2.21 5.52 -38.87
C ASN A 33 3.23 4.49 -39.43
N GLY A 34 2.89 3.20 -39.48
CA GLY A 34 3.78 2.13 -39.93
C GLY A 34 4.63 1.50 -38.83
N GLU A 35 4.55 2.00 -37.59
CA GLU A 35 5.20 1.43 -36.41
C GLU A 35 4.20 0.58 -35.63
N THR A 36 4.65 -0.57 -35.14
CA THR A 36 3.82 -1.51 -34.36
C THR A 36 4.32 -1.59 -32.93
N ALA A 37 3.39 -1.53 -31.98
CA ALA A 37 3.63 -1.84 -30.57
C ALA A 37 2.74 -3.01 -30.16
N SER A 38 3.36 -4.06 -29.61
CA SER A 38 2.68 -5.27 -29.15
C SER A 38 2.78 -5.37 -27.63
N PHE A 39 1.66 -5.69 -27.00
CA PHE A 39 1.50 -5.67 -25.55
C PHE A 39 1.03 -7.05 -25.07
N ALA A 40 1.70 -7.63 -24.08
CA ALA A 40 1.13 -8.70 -23.27
C ALA A 40 0.37 -8.03 -22.13
N ALA A 41 -0.89 -7.68 -22.35
CA ALA A 41 -1.75 -7.02 -21.38
C ALA A 41 -2.29 -8.04 -20.35
N VAL A 42 -1.39 -8.69 -19.61
CA VAL A 42 -1.76 -9.73 -18.65
C VAL A 42 -2.29 -9.08 -17.37
N PRO A 43 -3.53 -9.39 -16.92
CA PRO A 43 -4.08 -8.86 -15.69
C PRO A 43 -3.39 -9.50 -14.46
N TYR A 44 -3.85 -9.14 -13.27
CA TYR A 44 -3.50 -9.89 -12.07
C TYR A 44 -3.89 -11.38 -12.23
N LEU A 45 -2.94 -12.28 -11.97
CA LEU A 45 -3.13 -13.71 -12.08
C LEU A 45 -3.44 -14.28 -10.70
N ASN A 46 -4.70 -14.59 -10.43
CA ASN A 46 -5.06 -15.30 -9.21
C ASN A 46 -4.58 -16.75 -9.30
N GLU A 47 -4.06 -17.30 -8.19
CA GLU A 47 -3.58 -18.68 -8.18
C GLU A 47 -4.68 -19.69 -8.55
N GLY A 48 -5.92 -19.46 -8.10
CA GLY A 48 -7.06 -20.32 -8.41
C GLY A 48 -7.46 -20.32 -9.89
N ASP A 49 -7.11 -19.27 -10.64
CA ASP A 49 -7.40 -19.17 -12.07
C ASP A 49 -6.35 -19.89 -12.92
N ILE A 50 -5.08 -19.91 -12.47
CA ILE A 50 -3.96 -20.44 -13.28
C ILE A 50 -3.42 -21.78 -12.81
N LEU A 51 -3.71 -22.20 -11.58
CA LEU A 51 -3.32 -23.51 -11.05
C LEU A 51 -4.50 -24.47 -11.16
N SER A 52 -4.38 -25.48 -12.02
CA SER A 52 -5.32 -26.58 -12.07
C SER A 52 -5.19 -27.43 -10.80
N HIS A 53 -6.25 -27.45 -9.98
CA HIS A 53 -6.46 -28.25 -8.76
C HIS A 53 -5.84 -27.72 -7.45
N VAL A 54 -6.64 -27.83 -6.38
CA VAL A 54 -6.18 -27.76 -4.99
C VAL A 54 -5.40 -29.04 -4.72
N SER A 55 -4.09 -28.90 -4.60
CA SER A 55 -3.16 -29.97 -4.31
C SER A 55 -2.83 -29.98 -2.81
N LEU A 56 -2.61 -31.15 -2.20
CA LEU A 56 -2.13 -31.28 -0.81
C LEU A 56 -0.63 -30.93 -0.66
N GLU A 57 -0.15 -30.01 -1.49
CA GLU A 57 1.25 -29.62 -1.60
C GLU A 57 1.66 -28.70 -0.46
N GLY A 58 2.96 -28.73 -0.13
CA GLY A 58 3.56 -27.70 0.72
C GLY A 58 3.64 -26.34 0.00
N GLU A 59 3.80 -25.26 0.78
CA GLU A 59 3.85 -23.90 0.24
C GLU A 59 4.95 -23.69 -0.82
N VAL A 60 6.11 -24.33 -0.65
CA VAL A 60 7.26 -24.21 -1.56
C VAL A 60 6.95 -24.78 -2.94
N GLU A 61 6.30 -25.94 -3.00
CA GLU A 61 5.94 -26.62 -4.25
C GLU A 61 4.85 -25.83 -4.99
N ARG A 62 3.83 -25.38 -4.25
CA ARG A 62 2.77 -24.50 -4.75
C ARG A 62 3.36 -23.22 -5.35
N HIS A 63 4.32 -22.59 -4.65
CA HIS A 63 5.00 -21.40 -5.16
C HIS A 63 5.77 -21.68 -6.46
N GLN A 64 6.52 -22.78 -6.53
CA GLN A 64 7.25 -23.14 -7.75
C GLN A 64 6.28 -23.32 -8.93
N ARG A 65 5.16 -24.02 -8.74
CA ARG A 65 4.15 -24.20 -9.80
C ARG A 65 3.54 -22.87 -10.25
N TYR A 66 3.24 -21.97 -9.32
CA TYR A 66 2.75 -20.63 -9.67
C TYR A 66 3.76 -19.89 -10.57
N ARG A 67 5.05 -19.89 -10.21
CA ARG A 67 6.09 -19.25 -11.04
C ARG A 67 6.22 -19.90 -12.41
N GLU A 68 6.17 -21.23 -12.50
CA GLU A 68 6.21 -21.94 -13.78
C GLU A 68 4.97 -21.63 -14.65
N ALA A 69 3.79 -21.50 -14.05
CA ALA A 69 2.58 -21.10 -14.75
C ALA A 69 2.71 -19.66 -15.31
N VAL A 70 3.16 -18.71 -14.48
CA VAL A 70 3.42 -17.32 -14.92
C VAL A 70 4.46 -17.28 -16.04
N LYS A 71 5.56 -18.01 -15.89
CA LYS A 71 6.61 -18.13 -16.92
C LYS A 71 6.08 -18.67 -18.24
N LYS A 72 5.24 -19.71 -18.19
CA LYS A 72 4.58 -20.28 -19.37
C LYS A 72 3.67 -19.25 -20.04
N ILE A 73 2.82 -18.57 -19.27
CA ILE A 73 1.89 -17.54 -19.78
C ILE A 73 2.64 -16.45 -20.53
N TYR A 74 3.66 -15.84 -19.90
CA TYR A 74 4.41 -14.78 -20.55
C TYR A 74 5.21 -15.26 -21.77
N ARG A 75 5.74 -16.50 -21.76
CA ARG A 75 6.39 -17.08 -22.94
C ARG A 75 5.41 -17.28 -24.10
N GLU A 76 4.19 -17.74 -23.82
CA GLU A 76 3.14 -17.89 -24.84
C GLU A 76 2.68 -16.54 -25.39
N CYS A 77 2.49 -15.53 -24.54
CA CYS A 77 2.22 -14.16 -24.98
C CYS A 77 3.36 -13.65 -25.88
N MET A 78 4.63 -13.88 -25.48
CA MET A 78 5.79 -13.43 -26.23
C MET A 78 5.83 -14.05 -27.63
N SER A 79 5.60 -15.36 -27.73
CA SER A 79 5.54 -16.10 -29.00
C SER A 79 4.38 -15.69 -29.91
N ALA A 80 3.30 -15.12 -29.34
CA ALA A 80 2.15 -14.64 -30.09
C ALA A 80 2.30 -13.17 -30.57
N MET A 81 3.32 -12.45 -30.09
CA MET A 81 3.64 -11.13 -30.62
C MET A 81 4.44 -11.24 -31.92
N PRO A 82 4.18 -10.34 -32.89
CA PRO A 82 5.08 -10.14 -34.03
C PRO A 82 6.51 -9.85 -33.57
N ASP A 83 7.49 -10.27 -34.37
CA ASP A 83 8.90 -9.93 -34.14
C ASP A 83 9.20 -8.48 -34.56
N GLU A 84 8.38 -7.89 -35.43
CA GLU A 84 8.48 -6.48 -35.81
C GLU A 84 7.85 -5.54 -34.79
N GLY A 85 8.54 -4.42 -34.52
CA GLY A 85 8.05 -3.38 -33.62
C GLY A 85 8.54 -3.55 -32.18
N ILE A 86 7.98 -2.74 -31.28
CA ILE A 86 8.29 -2.83 -29.84
C ILE A 86 7.39 -3.87 -29.15
N ARG A 87 7.95 -4.64 -28.24
CA ARG A 87 7.26 -5.67 -27.47
C ARG A 87 7.29 -5.35 -25.98
N ILE A 88 6.11 -5.12 -25.42
CA ILE A 88 5.91 -4.64 -24.06
C ILE A 88 5.18 -5.70 -23.24
N LEU A 89 5.77 -6.13 -22.13
CA LEU A 89 5.07 -6.99 -21.17
C LEU A 89 4.41 -6.15 -20.09
N MET A 90 3.14 -6.43 -19.81
CA MET A 90 2.43 -5.81 -18.69
C MET A 90 2.09 -6.87 -17.65
N GLY A 91 2.15 -6.52 -16.37
CA GLY A 91 1.81 -7.43 -15.28
C GLY A 91 1.47 -6.71 -13.99
N HIS A 92 0.83 -7.43 -13.07
CA HIS A 92 0.51 -6.92 -11.74
C HIS A 92 0.91 -7.96 -10.69
N PHE A 93 2.19 -7.96 -10.32
CA PHE A 93 2.78 -8.84 -9.31
C PHE A 93 4.05 -8.19 -8.78
N PHE A 94 4.63 -8.77 -7.75
CA PHE A 94 5.88 -8.31 -7.14
C PHE A 94 7.08 -9.14 -7.62
N ILE A 95 8.20 -8.47 -7.90
CA ILE A 95 9.50 -9.10 -8.21
C ILE A 95 10.29 -9.32 -6.92
N GLN A 96 10.85 -10.51 -6.74
CA GLN A 96 11.66 -10.87 -5.58
C GLN A 96 12.79 -9.86 -5.31
N GLY A 97 12.91 -9.42 -4.05
CA GLY A 97 14.00 -8.55 -3.60
C GLY A 97 13.75 -7.04 -3.76
N ILE A 98 12.53 -6.64 -4.14
CA ILE A 98 12.13 -5.24 -4.27
C ILE A 98 11.46 -4.75 -2.97
N GLU A 99 11.54 -3.46 -2.66
CA GLU A 99 10.94 -2.89 -1.45
C GLU A 99 9.50 -2.41 -1.72
N GLY A 100 8.56 -2.74 -0.84
CA GLY A 100 7.21 -2.16 -0.82
C GLY A 100 7.14 -0.84 -0.05
N SER A 101 6.04 -0.10 -0.18
CA SER A 101 5.75 1.14 0.55
C SER A 101 4.85 0.96 1.78
N GLY A 102 4.31 -0.25 1.97
CA GLY A 102 3.52 -0.66 3.15
C GLY A 102 2.04 -0.26 3.11
N SER A 103 1.56 0.39 2.04
CA SER A 103 0.13 0.52 1.69
C SER A 103 -0.34 -0.58 0.74
N GLU A 104 0.59 -1.26 0.07
CA GLU A 104 0.24 -2.44 -0.69
C GLU A 104 -0.40 -3.43 0.28
N ARG A 105 -1.46 -4.13 -0.16
CA ARG A 105 -1.88 -5.30 0.59
C ARG A 105 -0.67 -6.22 0.61
N ILE A 106 -0.04 -6.38 1.78
CA ILE A 106 0.89 -7.49 1.96
C ILE A 106 -0.02 -8.70 1.83
N ILE A 107 0.04 -9.36 0.68
CA ILE A 107 -0.74 -10.55 0.37
C ILE A 107 -0.10 -11.72 1.14
N THR A 108 0.04 -11.57 2.46
CA THR A 108 0.77 -12.47 3.37
C THR A 108 -0.07 -13.66 3.80
N VAL A 109 -1.37 -13.66 3.51
CA VAL A 109 -2.23 -14.83 3.71
C VAL A 109 -2.64 -15.36 2.34
N GLY A 110 -1.69 -16.05 1.70
CA GLY A 110 -1.98 -17.09 0.73
C GLY A 110 -2.23 -16.74 -0.74
N ASP A 111 -1.88 -15.53 -1.25
CA ASP A 111 -2.36 -15.17 -2.60
C ASP A 111 -1.41 -14.41 -3.57
N THR A 112 -0.13 -14.14 -3.28
CA THR A 112 0.88 -13.98 -4.36
C THR A 112 2.29 -14.14 -3.83
N GLN A 113 3.05 -15.00 -4.48
CA GLN A 113 4.44 -15.23 -4.16
C GLN A 113 5.36 -14.51 -5.16
N PRO A 114 6.56 -14.06 -4.75
CA PRO A 114 7.41 -13.21 -5.57
C PRO A 114 7.86 -13.91 -6.87
N ILE A 115 7.71 -13.20 -7.99
CA ILE A 115 8.25 -13.62 -9.29
C ILE A 115 9.72 -13.23 -9.37
N ARG A 116 10.57 -14.04 -10.01
CA ARG A 116 11.97 -13.65 -10.28
C ARG A 116 12.06 -12.98 -11.63
N THR A 117 13.01 -12.06 -11.80
CA THR A 117 13.26 -11.43 -13.11
C THR A 117 13.53 -12.47 -14.21
N GLY A 118 14.23 -13.57 -13.88
CA GLY A 118 14.50 -14.69 -14.80
C GLY A 118 13.32 -15.63 -15.08
N ASP A 119 12.16 -15.40 -14.45
CA ASP A 119 10.93 -16.12 -14.81
C ASP A 119 10.21 -15.44 -15.98
N LEU A 120 10.55 -14.18 -16.29
CA LEU A 120 10.02 -13.45 -17.45
C LEU A 120 10.83 -13.82 -18.71
N PRO A 121 10.19 -13.88 -19.90
CA PRO A 121 10.88 -14.25 -21.14
C PRO A 121 11.81 -13.12 -21.61
N GLU A 122 12.95 -13.49 -22.18
CA GLU A 122 13.83 -12.54 -22.88
C GLU A 122 13.16 -12.01 -24.16
N GLY A 123 13.68 -10.90 -24.69
CA GLY A 123 13.23 -10.31 -25.96
C GLY A 123 12.12 -9.28 -25.84
N ALA A 124 11.58 -9.05 -24.63
CA ALA A 124 10.78 -7.86 -24.36
C ALA A 124 11.67 -6.61 -24.32
N ASP A 125 11.18 -5.51 -24.87
CA ASP A 125 11.91 -4.24 -24.93
C ASP A 125 11.60 -3.36 -23.72
N TYR A 126 10.46 -3.60 -23.08
CA TYR A 126 10.04 -2.93 -21.84
C TYR A 126 9.06 -3.81 -21.04
N ILE A 127 9.14 -3.74 -19.71
CA ILE A 127 8.25 -4.47 -18.81
C ILE A 127 7.58 -3.47 -17.85
N ALA A 128 6.27 -3.28 -18.03
CA ALA A 128 5.41 -2.41 -17.23
C ALA A 128 4.74 -3.19 -16.10
N LEU A 129 5.16 -2.99 -14.85
CA LEU A 129 4.58 -3.67 -13.69
C LEU A 129 3.74 -2.73 -12.83
N GLY A 130 2.61 -3.23 -12.33
CA GLY A 130 1.83 -2.59 -11.27
C GLY A 130 2.07 -3.25 -9.91
N HIS A 131 1.21 -3.00 -8.92
CA HIS A 131 1.23 -3.51 -7.53
C HIS A 131 1.95 -2.61 -6.52
N LEU A 132 3.18 -2.21 -6.80
CA LEU A 132 3.95 -1.36 -5.89
C LEU A 132 3.59 0.11 -6.06
N HIS A 133 3.43 0.83 -4.95
CA HIS A 133 3.07 2.26 -4.97
C HIS A 133 4.29 3.20 -4.93
N ARG A 134 5.47 2.66 -4.60
CA ARG A 134 6.76 3.36 -4.74
C ARG A 134 7.28 3.19 -6.17
N PRO A 135 7.58 4.28 -6.90
CA PRO A 135 8.20 4.21 -8.21
C PRO A 135 9.60 3.57 -8.14
N GLN A 136 9.84 2.54 -8.95
CA GLN A 136 11.08 1.76 -8.94
C GLN A 136 11.43 1.25 -10.33
N GLN A 137 12.70 1.33 -10.70
CA GLN A 137 13.24 0.76 -11.92
C GLN A 137 14.21 -0.36 -11.58
N ILE A 138 14.09 -1.47 -12.30
CA ILE A 138 14.89 -2.68 -12.09
C ILE A 138 15.59 -3.00 -13.40
N LYS A 139 16.91 -3.25 -13.32
CA LYS A 139 17.67 -3.80 -14.43
C LYS A 139 17.57 -5.32 -14.37
N GLY A 140 17.04 -5.93 -15.41
CA GLY A 140 16.94 -7.38 -15.51
C GLY A 140 16.43 -7.81 -16.87
N ASN A 141 16.78 -9.03 -17.29
CA ASN A 141 16.21 -9.67 -18.46
C ASN A 141 16.41 -8.89 -19.80
N GLY A 142 17.49 -8.12 -19.90
CA GLY A 142 17.87 -7.40 -21.13
C GLY A 142 17.15 -6.07 -21.38
N CYS A 143 16.17 -5.69 -20.56
CA CYS A 143 15.38 -4.46 -20.74
C CYS A 143 15.09 -3.74 -19.41
N GLN A 144 14.33 -2.64 -19.48
CA GLN A 144 13.86 -1.94 -18.28
C GLN A 144 12.59 -2.58 -17.74
N ILE A 145 12.58 -2.87 -16.44
CA ILE A 145 11.40 -3.29 -15.70
C ILE A 145 11.01 -2.15 -14.76
N VAL A 146 9.81 -1.63 -14.88
CA VAL A 146 9.40 -0.41 -14.17
C VAL A 146 8.10 -0.63 -13.42
N TYR A 147 8.14 -0.29 -12.14
CA TYR A 147 6.95 0.00 -11.34
C TYR A 147 6.78 1.52 -11.35
N PRO A 148 5.72 2.06 -11.98
CA PRO A 148 5.52 3.50 -12.02
C PRO A 148 5.10 4.07 -10.66
N GLY A 149 4.66 3.21 -9.72
CA GLY A 149 4.09 3.64 -8.45
C GLY A 149 2.64 4.08 -8.60
N SER A 150 2.09 4.59 -7.49
CA SER A 150 0.80 5.28 -7.50
C SER A 150 0.98 6.72 -8.02
N PRO A 151 0.02 7.28 -8.77
CA PRO A 151 0.12 8.66 -9.25
C PRO A 151 -0.09 9.71 -8.14
N ILE A 152 -0.66 9.29 -7.01
CA ILE A 152 -0.86 10.09 -5.79
C ILE A 152 -0.44 9.27 -4.58
N PRO A 153 0.08 9.87 -3.50
CA PRO A 153 0.43 9.13 -2.30
C PRO A 153 -0.83 8.57 -1.62
N ILE A 154 -0.83 7.26 -1.36
CA ILE A 154 -1.98 6.55 -0.77
C ILE A 154 -1.87 6.48 0.76
N ASN A 155 -0.63 6.45 1.29
CA ASN A 155 -0.35 6.58 2.71
C ASN A 155 0.71 7.66 2.98
N PHE A 156 0.92 8.00 4.26
CA PHE A 156 1.90 9.01 4.65
C PHE A 156 3.37 8.57 4.49
N LYS A 157 3.66 7.27 4.39
CA LYS A 157 5.03 6.78 4.06
C LYS A 157 5.40 7.11 2.62
N GLU A 158 4.41 7.12 1.73
CA GLU A 158 4.59 7.44 0.32
C GLU A 158 4.77 8.94 0.05
N ALA A 159 4.57 9.80 1.05
CA ALA A 159 4.77 11.24 0.92
C ALA A 159 6.21 11.63 0.56
N GLU A 160 7.17 10.77 0.89
CA GLU A 160 8.60 10.97 0.65
C GLU A 160 9.01 10.66 -0.80
N TYR A 161 8.12 10.05 -1.59
CA TYR A 161 8.42 9.64 -2.95
C TYR A 161 7.81 10.60 -3.97
N GLU A 162 8.62 11.05 -4.92
CA GLU A 162 8.12 11.77 -6.09
C GLU A 162 7.23 10.85 -6.93
N LYS A 163 5.98 11.24 -7.14
CA LYS A 163 5.04 10.48 -7.95
C LYS A 163 5.27 10.79 -9.42
N ASN A 164 5.31 9.75 -10.24
CA ASN A 164 5.70 9.85 -11.64
C ASN A 164 4.74 9.07 -12.53
N VAL A 165 4.57 9.55 -13.75
CA VAL A 165 4.17 8.71 -14.89
C VAL A 165 5.40 8.47 -15.75
N PHE A 166 5.47 7.33 -16.42
CA PHE A 166 6.62 6.99 -17.26
C PHE A 166 6.21 7.06 -18.72
N MET A 167 6.91 7.92 -19.47
CA MET A 167 6.76 8.04 -20.91
C MET A 167 7.78 7.13 -21.57
N ILE A 168 7.29 6.28 -22.47
CA ILE A 168 8.11 5.34 -23.23
C ILE A 168 8.15 5.88 -24.66
N ASP A 169 9.34 6.24 -25.13
CA ASP A 169 9.56 6.72 -26.49
C ASP A 169 10.33 5.65 -27.28
N THR A 170 9.88 5.33 -28.48
CA THR A 170 10.43 4.25 -29.31
C THR A 170 10.37 4.62 -30.78
N ASP A 171 11.37 4.17 -31.54
CA ASP A 171 11.45 4.33 -33.00
C ASP A 171 10.90 3.10 -33.75
N GLY A 172 10.25 2.17 -33.04
CA GLY A 172 9.72 0.94 -33.61
C GLY A 172 10.77 -0.12 -33.97
N THR A 173 12.04 0.07 -33.60
CA THR A 173 13.13 -0.90 -33.88
C THR A 173 13.39 -1.87 -32.73
N GLY A 174 12.51 -1.92 -31.72
CA GLY A 174 12.70 -2.72 -30.51
C GLY A 174 13.59 -2.04 -29.46
N THR A 175 13.87 -0.74 -29.60
CA THR A 175 14.52 0.05 -28.55
C THR A 175 13.58 1.13 -28.02
N CYS A 176 13.69 1.43 -26.74
CA CYS A 176 12.95 2.54 -26.14
C CYS A 176 13.76 3.30 -25.10
N SER A 177 13.43 4.59 -24.96
CA SER A 177 13.81 5.41 -23.82
C SER A 177 12.63 5.55 -22.87
N VAL A 178 12.94 5.76 -21.59
CA VAL A 178 11.95 5.77 -20.52
C VAL A 178 12.21 6.98 -19.64
N ASP A 179 11.31 7.96 -19.72
CA ASP A 179 11.41 9.21 -18.98
C ASP A 179 10.35 9.27 -17.89
N ALA A 180 10.79 9.62 -16.67
CA ALA A 180 9.89 9.91 -15.57
C ALA A 180 9.36 11.34 -15.71
N ILE A 181 8.03 11.48 -15.72
CA ILE A 181 7.34 12.77 -15.73
C ILE A 181 6.67 12.95 -14.36
N PRO A 182 7.13 13.93 -13.56
CA PRO A 182 6.55 14.19 -12.24
C PRO A 182 5.06 14.53 -12.32
N VAL A 183 4.27 13.91 -11.45
CA VAL A 183 2.86 14.21 -11.28
C VAL A 183 2.73 15.40 -10.31
N PRO A 184 1.97 16.45 -10.65
CA PRO A 184 1.76 17.57 -9.75
C PRO A 184 1.16 17.14 -8.40
N VAL A 185 1.70 17.69 -7.30
CA VAL A 185 1.15 17.47 -5.96
C VAL A 185 0.00 18.43 -5.72
N PHE A 186 -1.22 17.91 -5.74
CA PHE A 186 -2.43 18.71 -5.49
C PHE A 186 -2.74 18.90 -4.00
N ARG A 187 -2.29 17.95 -3.17
CA ARG A 187 -2.46 17.96 -1.72
C ARG A 187 -1.30 17.21 -1.08
N GLU A 188 -0.52 17.93 -0.28
CA GLU A 188 0.67 17.38 0.35
C GLU A 188 0.28 16.53 1.56
N LEU A 189 0.89 15.34 1.69
CA LEU A 189 0.85 14.55 2.92
C LEU A 189 2.09 14.91 3.74
N VAL A 190 1.91 15.29 5.00
CA VAL A 190 3.02 15.67 5.88
C VAL A 190 2.97 14.87 7.16
N ARG A 191 4.15 14.46 7.62
CA ARG A 191 4.34 13.83 8.93
C ARG A 191 4.97 14.83 9.87
N VAL A 192 4.41 14.94 11.07
CA VAL A 192 4.97 15.73 12.16
C VAL A 192 5.17 14.80 13.34
N GLU A 193 6.41 14.66 13.79
CA GLU A 193 6.76 13.85 14.95
C GLU A 193 7.51 14.72 15.98
N GLY A 194 7.13 14.60 17.25
CA GLY A 194 7.72 15.40 18.32
C GLY A 194 7.03 15.21 19.66
N THR A 195 7.51 15.91 20.69
CA THR A 195 6.72 16.13 21.92
C THR A 195 5.48 16.96 21.61
N LEU A 196 4.52 17.02 22.54
CA LEU A 196 3.33 17.85 22.35
C LEU A 196 3.68 19.32 22.07
N ASP A 197 4.64 19.88 22.81
CA ASP A 197 5.08 21.27 22.62
C ASP A 197 5.75 21.48 21.26
N GLU A 198 6.57 20.54 20.79
CA GLU A 198 7.19 20.58 19.46
C GLU A 198 6.13 20.55 18.35
N VAL A 199 5.14 19.66 18.48
CA VAL A 199 4.03 19.52 17.52
C VAL A 199 3.17 20.80 17.48
N LEU A 200 2.80 21.35 18.64
CA LEU A 200 2.00 22.59 18.71
C LEU A 200 2.77 23.80 18.20
N THR A 201 4.08 23.84 18.42
CA THR A 201 4.98 24.84 17.86
C THR A 201 5.02 24.72 16.33
N ALA A 202 5.21 23.51 15.79
CA ALA A 202 5.20 23.27 14.36
C ALA A 202 3.85 23.67 13.71
N ALA A 203 2.74 23.34 14.36
CA ALA A 203 1.41 23.78 13.93
C ALA A 203 1.35 25.32 13.83
N SER A 204 1.79 26.02 14.88
CA SER A 204 1.72 27.48 15.00
C SER A 204 2.56 28.22 13.96
N PHE A 205 3.78 27.75 13.66
CA PHE A 205 4.69 28.44 12.75
C PHE A 205 4.61 27.96 11.30
N GLY A 206 4.09 26.76 11.04
CA GLY A 206 3.97 26.21 9.70
C GLY A 206 2.84 26.84 8.86
N ASN A 207 2.97 26.72 7.53
CA ASN A 207 1.87 26.90 6.59
C ASN A 207 1.28 25.52 6.26
N TRP A 208 0.04 25.29 6.67
CA TRP A 208 -0.61 23.99 6.56
C TRP A 208 -1.73 23.95 5.52
N LYS A 209 -1.94 25.05 4.80
CA LYS A 209 -2.95 25.14 3.76
C LYS A 209 -2.79 24.00 2.74
N ASP A 210 -3.91 23.35 2.43
CA ASP A 210 -4.01 22.25 1.46
C ASP A 210 -3.12 21.04 1.79
N LYS A 211 -2.81 20.82 3.08
CA LYS A 211 -2.08 19.64 3.55
C LYS A 211 -2.98 18.67 4.30
N TYR A 212 -2.65 17.38 4.20
CA TYR A 212 -3.09 16.37 5.16
C TYR A 212 -1.92 16.04 6.08
N VAL A 213 -2.22 15.88 7.37
CA VAL A 213 -1.18 15.73 8.39
C VAL A 213 -1.40 14.43 9.18
N GLU A 214 -0.32 13.66 9.31
CA GLU A 214 -0.18 12.60 10.30
C GLU A 214 0.71 13.14 11.41
N VAL A 215 0.22 13.05 12.65
CA VAL A 215 0.95 13.51 13.82
C VAL A 215 1.31 12.31 14.67
N ARG A 216 2.60 12.17 14.97
CA ARG A 216 3.11 11.19 15.93
C ARG A 216 3.63 11.92 17.15
N VAL A 217 2.82 11.97 18.20
CA VAL A 217 3.13 12.75 19.41
C VAL A 217 3.72 11.85 20.48
N ARG A 218 4.90 12.22 20.97
CA ARG A 218 5.53 11.59 22.13
C ARG A 218 5.00 12.23 23.40
N LEU A 219 4.49 11.38 24.28
CA LEU A 219 3.94 11.77 25.57
C LEU A 219 4.63 11.00 26.68
N GLU A 220 4.81 11.62 27.84
CA GLU A 220 5.32 10.93 29.04
C GLU A 220 4.22 10.07 29.67
N LYS A 221 2.97 10.56 29.65
CA LYS A 221 1.77 9.91 30.19
C LYS A 221 0.57 10.14 29.27
N PRO A 222 -0.47 9.30 29.32
CA PRO A 222 -1.74 9.57 28.64
C PRO A 222 -2.34 10.91 29.08
N GLU A 223 -2.78 11.73 28.13
CA GLU A 223 -3.42 13.03 28.39
C GLU A 223 -4.69 13.16 27.54
N VAL A 224 -5.84 13.41 28.21
CA VAL A 224 -7.15 13.57 27.57
C VAL A 224 -7.16 14.81 26.67
N GLY A 225 -7.84 14.73 25.53
CA GLY A 225 -8.01 15.88 24.61
C GLY A 225 -6.77 16.26 23.80
N THR A 226 -5.63 15.58 23.97
CA THR A 226 -4.40 15.82 23.18
C THR A 226 -4.66 15.81 21.67
N GLY A 227 -5.42 14.83 21.19
CA GLY A 227 -5.77 14.73 19.76
C GLY A 227 -6.56 15.93 19.26
N ASP A 228 -7.49 16.46 20.06
CA ASP A 228 -8.33 17.60 19.67
C ASP A 228 -7.55 18.91 19.71
N ARG A 229 -6.68 19.09 20.71
CA ARG A 229 -5.72 20.20 20.76
C ARG A 229 -4.85 20.24 19.52
N ILE A 230 -4.28 19.09 19.12
CA ILE A 230 -3.48 18.96 17.90
C ILE A 230 -4.32 19.29 16.67
N ARG A 231 -5.47 18.64 16.48
CA ARG A 231 -6.35 18.91 15.32
C ARG A 231 -6.70 20.38 15.19
N HIS A 232 -7.11 21.02 16.29
CA HIS A 232 -7.45 22.43 16.32
C HIS A 232 -6.27 23.33 15.94
N ALA A 233 -5.07 23.06 16.47
CA ALA A 233 -3.88 23.84 16.17
C ALA A 233 -3.54 23.83 14.67
N PHE A 234 -3.59 22.67 14.02
CA PHE A 234 -3.35 22.55 12.57
C PHE A 234 -4.49 23.12 11.72
N ASP A 235 -5.75 22.88 12.10
CA ASP A 235 -6.94 23.35 11.37
C ASP A 235 -7.01 24.88 11.35
N SER A 236 -6.65 25.53 12.46
CA SER A 236 -6.54 26.99 12.55
C SER A 236 -5.52 27.60 11.57
N ARG A 237 -4.66 26.77 10.97
CA ARG A 237 -3.61 27.13 10.02
C ARG A 237 -3.84 26.52 8.62
N GLY A 238 -5.03 25.98 8.37
CA GLY A 238 -5.47 25.42 7.09
C GLY A 238 -5.08 23.96 6.84
N GLY A 239 -4.49 23.29 7.83
CA GLY A 239 -4.10 21.89 7.77
C GLY A 239 -5.19 20.95 8.23
N ARG A 240 -5.30 19.78 7.60
CA ARG A 240 -6.25 18.75 8.03
C ARG A 240 -5.51 17.54 8.59
N VAL A 241 -5.52 17.40 9.91
CA VAL A 241 -4.95 16.24 10.61
C VAL A 241 -5.88 15.05 10.42
N LEU A 242 -5.36 13.98 9.82
CA LEU A 242 -6.11 12.73 9.57
C LEU A 242 -5.82 11.67 10.63
N VAL A 243 -4.59 11.66 11.15
CA VAL A 243 -4.11 10.65 12.10
C VAL A 243 -3.36 11.35 13.23
N VAL A 244 -3.66 10.96 14.47
CA VAL A 244 -2.86 11.31 15.66
C VAL A 244 -2.49 10.00 16.34
N GLU A 245 -1.22 9.65 16.30
CA GLU A 245 -0.65 8.50 16.98
C GLU A 245 0.08 8.98 18.24
N SER A 246 -0.28 8.44 19.40
CA SER A 246 0.40 8.74 20.66
C SER A 246 1.44 7.66 20.97
N VAL A 247 2.70 8.07 21.10
CA VAL A 247 3.80 7.21 21.52
C VAL A 247 4.11 7.51 22.97
N LEU A 248 3.78 6.56 23.85
CA LEU A 248 3.97 6.72 25.29
C LEU A 248 5.38 6.28 25.68
N SER A 249 6.08 7.16 26.39
CA SER A 249 7.44 6.97 26.90
C SER A 249 7.40 6.12 28.18
N GLY A 250 6.92 4.87 28.09
CA GLY A 250 6.83 3.96 29.23
C GLY A 250 8.06 3.07 29.38
N ARG A 251 8.49 2.81 30.62
CA ARG A 251 9.42 1.70 30.94
C ARG A 251 8.82 0.37 30.44
N GLU A 252 9.60 -0.43 29.72
CA GLU A 252 9.15 -1.73 29.17
C GLU A 252 8.98 -2.84 30.23
N ASP A 253 9.32 -2.59 31.49
CA ASP A 253 9.24 -3.61 32.55
C ASP A 253 7.92 -3.53 33.32
N GLY A 254 6.88 -4.19 32.81
CA GLY A 254 5.64 -4.45 33.54
C GLY A 254 5.35 -5.95 33.63
N GLU A 255 5.40 -6.52 34.85
CA GLU A 255 4.87 -7.86 35.11
C GLU A 255 3.43 -8.02 34.60
N SER A 256 3.12 -9.20 34.06
CA SER A 256 1.80 -9.54 33.55
C SER A 256 0.73 -9.54 34.65
N ILE A 257 -0.46 -9.07 34.31
CA ILE A 257 -1.65 -9.12 35.18
C ILE A 257 -2.07 -10.61 35.31
N SER A 258 -2.29 -11.08 36.54
CA SER A 258 -2.68 -12.48 36.77
C SER A 258 -4.16 -12.72 36.41
N ALA A 259 -4.50 -13.95 36.00
CA ALA A 259 -5.89 -14.32 35.69
C ALA A 259 -6.84 -14.21 36.91
N SER A 260 -6.32 -14.22 38.13
CA SER A 260 -7.07 -13.98 39.37
C SER A 260 -7.42 -12.50 39.58
N ASP A 261 -6.56 -11.58 39.15
CA ASP A 261 -6.82 -10.15 39.24
C ASP A 261 -7.94 -9.73 38.29
N ILE A 262 -7.99 -10.34 37.10
CA ILE A 262 -9.03 -10.11 36.08
C ILE A 262 -10.44 -10.51 36.57
N LYS A 263 -10.55 -11.52 37.44
CA LYS A 263 -11.84 -12.04 37.92
C LYS A 263 -12.39 -11.35 39.16
N SER A 264 -11.57 -10.58 39.86
CA SER A 264 -11.90 -10.05 41.20
C SER A 264 -11.94 -8.52 41.29
N ARG A 265 -11.53 -7.83 40.23
CA ARG A 265 -11.45 -6.36 40.19
C ARG A 265 -12.25 -5.82 39.03
N SER A 266 -12.82 -4.63 39.21
CA SER A 266 -13.48 -3.92 38.11
C SER A 266 -12.45 -3.46 37.08
N PRO A 267 -12.83 -3.34 35.79
CA PRO A 267 -11.95 -2.80 34.75
C PRO A 267 -11.36 -1.42 35.11
N ALA A 268 -12.14 -0.57 35.80
CA ALA A 268 -11.70 0.75 36.26
C ALA A 268 -10.61 0.66 37.35
N GLU A 269 -10.74 -0.25 38.31
CA GLU A 269 -9.71 -0.48 39.33
C GLU A 269 -8.43 -1.04 38.72
N MET A 270 -8.56 -1.97 37.76
CA MET A 270 -7.42 -2.53 37.04
C MET A 270 -6.69 -1.47 36.21
N PHE A 271 -7.44 -0.59 35.54
CA PHE A 271 -6.87 0.53 34.80
C PHE A 271 -6.13 1.48 35.73
N LYS A 272 -6.71 1.83 36.88
CA LYS A 272 -6.10 2.71 37.88
C LYS A 272 -4.78 2.14 38.40
N ASP A 273 -4.75 0.85 38.76
CA ASP A 273 -3.55 0.19 39.25
C ASP A 273 -2.47 0.08 38.18
N PHE A 274 -2.86 -0.27 36.94
CA PHE A 274 -1.94 -0.31 35.80
C PHE A 274 -1.32 1.08 35.54
N TYR A 275 -2.15 2.11 35.55
CA TYR A 275 -1.73 3.48 35.31
C TYR A 275 -0.73 3.97 36.37
N ASN A 276 -1.08 3.82 37.66
CA ASN A 276 -0.20 4.18 38.77
C ASN A 276 1.12 3.40 38.76
N LYS A 277 1.08 2.09 38.44
CA LYS A 277 2.29 1.25 38.33
C LYS A 277 3.20 1.70 37.20
N LYS A 278 2.63 2.11 36.05
CA LYS A 278 3.38 2.44 34.83
C LYS A 278 3.87 3.88 34.77
N TYR A 279 3.07 4.84 35.25
CA TYR A 279 3.33 6.28 35.11
C TYR A 279 3.54 7.00 36.46
N GLY A 280 3.41 6.29 37.59
CA GLY A 280 3.53 6.85 38.94
C GLY A 280 2.22 7.43 39.49
N ASP A 281 2.26 7.88 40.74
CA ASP A 281 1.10 8.53 41.37
C ASP A 281 0.82 9.89 40.70
N THR A 282 -0.39 10.01 40.16
CA THR A 282 -0.86 11.19 39.42
C THR A 282 -1.80 12.02 40.30
N PRO A 283 -1.86 13.37 40.14
CA PRO A 283 -2.89 14.18 40.78
C PRO A 283 -4.29 13.62 40.46
N GLY A 284 -5.18 13.57 41.45
CA GLY A 284 -6.48 12.90 41.35
C GLY A 284 -7.32 13.34 40.14
N ASP A 285 -7.29 14.64 39.83
CA ASP A 285 -8.16 15.24 38.80
C ASP A 285 -7.90 14.70 37.38
N GLU A 286 -6.63 14.51 36.96
CA GLU A 286 -6.30 13.96 35.62
C GLU A 286 -6.66 12.46 35.51
N LEU A 287 -6.43 11.71 36.59
CA LEU A 287 -6.76 10.29 36.65
C LEU A 287 -8.28 10.08 36.64
N ASP A 288 -9.03 10.95 37.30
CA ASP A 288 -10.49 10.92 37.32
C ASP A 288 -11.08 11.23 35.93
N GLU A 289 -10.51 12.18 35.17
CA GLU A 289 -10.91 12.43 33.77
C GLU A 289 -10.60 11.24 32.85
N LEU A 290 -9.42 10.62 33.01
CA LEU A 290 -9.06 9.41 32.27
C LEU A 290 -10.01 8.24 32.59
N LEU A 291 -10.33 8.04 33.87
CA LEU A 291 -11.26 7.00 34.32
C LEU A 291 -12.68 7.25 33.79
N LYS A 292 -13.12 8.51 33.77
CA LYS A 292 -14.41 8.87 33.18
C LYS A 292 -14.45 8.52 31.69
N THR A 293 -13.43 8.93 30.94
CA THR A 293 -13.32 8.62 29.50
C THR A 293 -13.26 7.11 29.25
N PHE A 294 -12.51 6.37 30.08
CA PHE A 294 -12.42 4.91 30.02
C PHE A 294 -13.79 4.24 30.23
N ASN A 295 -14.55 4.67 31.25
CA ASN A 295 -15.88 4.13 31.52
C ASN A 295 -16.85 4.42 30.36
N GLU A 296 -16.83 5.62 29.79
CA GLU A 296 -17.63 5.97 28.61
C GLU A 296 -17.32 5.04 27.42
N LEU A 297 -16.05 4.71 27.18
CA LEU A 297 -15.65 3.77 26.12
C LEU A 297 -16.11 2.33 26.39
N ILE A 298 -16.07 1.88 27.64
CA ILE A 298 -16.58 0.56 28.04
C ILE A 298 -18.10 0.50 27.82
N GLU A 299 -18.84 1.54 28.20
CA GLU A 299 -20.28 1.63 27.97
C GLU A 299 -20.61 1.61 26.48
N LEU A 300 -19.87 2.34 25.65
CA LEU A 300 -20.04 2.34 24.19
C LEU A 300 -19.75 0.96 23.58
N SER A 301 -18.67 0.30 24.02
CA SER A 301 -18.31 -1.05 23.56
C SER A 301 -19.38 -2.08 23.93
N ASN A 302 -19.91 -2.02 25.15
CA ASN A 302 -20.94 -2.94 25.62
C ASN A 302 -22.32 -2.62 25.02
N GLY A 303 -22.59 -1.35 24.69
CA GLY A 303 -23.80 -0.92 24.02
C GLY A 303 -23.91 -1.44 22.57
N GLN A 304 -22.78 -1.63 21.88
CA GLN A 304 -22.77 -2.21 20.52
C GLN A 304 -23.05 -3.73 20.48
N GLU A 305 -22.96 -4.44 21.61
CA GLU A 305 -23.36 -5.87 21.70
C GLU A 305 -24.88 -6.05 21.92
N SER A 306 -25.64 -4.96 22.03
CA SER A 306 -27.06 -4.98 22.44
C SER A 306 -28.06 -4.51 21.37
N GLU A 307 -27.65 -4.43 20.10
CA GLU A 307 -28.60 -4.36 18.98
C GLU A 307 -28.69 -5.74 18.27
N PRO A 308 -29.87 -6.38 18.25
CA PRO A 308 -30.09 -7.67 17.57
C PRO A 308 -30.09 -7.57 16.04
#